data_AF-A0AA87Y7D4-F1
#
_entry.id   AF-A0AA87Y7D4-F1
#
_cell.length_a   1.000
_cell.length_b   1.000
_cell.length_c   1.000
_cell.angle_alpha   90.00
_cell.angle_beta   90.00
_cell.angle_gamma   90.00
#
_symmetry.space_group_name_H-M   'P 1'
#
loop_
_entity.id
_entity.type
_entity.pdbx_description
1 polymer ?
#
loop_
_entity_poly.entity_id
_entity_poly.type
_entity_poly.pdbx_seq_one_letter_code
_entity_poly.pdbx_strand_id
1 'polypeptide(L)'
;MKLFSKLAAAAVCALAASTASADFLDSHISFHNDVIYHSFILEQSGGLTAWTDSYGLDPADPANFDPIVSLWREGVLVASNDDNDSIRPGEQGIYDAGFIAYGLTPGSYLFTISAYDNFALGTTLGAGFLRDGETPIVLANWCEPAGVCNPGEFVRLNWAVTPVPEPTTWAMLAAGLALAGAAARRRRG
;
A
#
# COMPACT_ATOMS: atom_id res chain seq x y z
N MET A 1 52.25 41.87 3.97
CA MET A 1 51.84 40.92 2.90
C MET A 1 50.53 40.26 3.32
N LYS A 2 49.60 40.18 2.38
CA LYS A 2 48.16 39.93 2.55
C LYS A 2 47.87 38.48 2.97
N LEU A 3 47.28 38.24 4.14
CA LEU A 3 46.55 37.00 4.43
C LEU A 3 45.10 37.18 3.95
N PHE A 4 44.84 36.80 2.70
CA PHE A 4 43.49 36.66 2.17
C PHE A 4 43.24 35.20 1.84
N SER A 5 42.04 34.73 2.20
CA SER A 5 41.34 33.60 1.58
C SER A 5 41.92 32.24 1.99
N LYS A 6 41.15 31.31 2.58
CA LYS A 6 39.94 30.71 2.02
C LYS A 6 39.16 30.04 3.18
N LEU A 7 37.99 30.55 3.54
CA LEU A 7 37.01 29.74 4.29
C LEU A 7 36.26 28.91 3.25
N ALA A 8 36.61 27.64 3.13
CA ALA A 8 35.83 26.67 2.38
C ALA A 8 34.57 26.34 3.20
N ALA A 9 33.42 26.84 2.77
CA ALA A 9 32.13 26.45 3.33
C ALA A 9 31.75 25.07 2.75
N ALA A 10 31.96 24.02 3.52
CA ALA A 10 31.44 22.69 3.21
C ALA A 10 29.94 22.67 3.55
N ALA A 11 29.10 22.82 2.54
CA ALA A 11 27.66 22.59 2.66
C ALA A 11 27.41 21.08 2.61
N VAL A 12 27.31 20.44 3.78
CA VAL A 12 26.81 19.07 3.88
C VAL A 12 25.29 19.12 3.70
N CYS A 13 24.80 18.76 2.51
CA CYS A 13 23.37 18.50 2.31
C CYS A 13 23.03 17.18 3.00
N ALA A 14 22.44 17.25 4.19
CA ALA A 14 21.74 16.10 4.77
C ALA A 14 20.44 15.90 3.98
N LEU A 15 20.49 15.08 2.93
CA LEU A 15 19.29 14.57 2.29
C LEU A 15 18.68 13.56 3.25
N ALA A 16 17.45 13.80 3.71
CA ALA A 16 16.68 12.77 4.37
C ALA A 16 16.40 11.68 3.33
N ALA A 17 17.05 10.52 3.47
CA ALA A 17 16.82 9.38 2.61
C ALA A 17 15.44 8.81 2.95
N SER A 18 14.48 8.97 2.03
CA SER A 18 13.19 8.30 2.12
C SER A 18 13.31 6.93 1.45
N THR A 19 13.23 5.85 2.20
CA THR A 19 13.39 4.48 1.70
C THR A 19 12.05 3.86 1.38
N ALA A 20 11.88 3.34 0.18
CA ALA A 20 10.75 2.47 -0.13
C ALA A 20 10.79 1.22 0.76
N SER A 21 9.63 0.76 1.20
CA SER A 21 9.47 -0.51 1.89
C SER A 21 8.56 -1.43 1.09
N ALA A 22 8.77 -2.74 1.23
CA ALA A 22 7.90 -3.77 0.68
C ALA A 22 7.72 -4.85 1.73
N ASP A 23 6.53 -5.41 1.79
CA ASP A 23 6.14 -6.43 2.77
C ASP A 23 4.99 -7.28 2.19
N PHE A 24 4.69 -8.40 2.85
CA PHE A 24 3.68 -9.34 2.40
C PHE A 24 2.96 -10.05 3.55
N LEU A 25 1.82 -10.63 3.24
CA LEU A 25 1.02 -11.47 4.12
C LEU A 25 0.63 -12.73 3.37
N ASP A 26 0.95 -13.89 3.97
CA ASP A 26 0.36 -15.18 3.59
C ASP A 26 -0.77 -15.52 4.57
N SER A 27 -1.89 -15.98 4.04
CA SER A 27 -3.06 -16.35 4.84
C SER A 27 -3.91 -17.41 4.13
N HIS A 28 -5.00 -17.82 4.79
CA HIS A 28 -5.96 -18.76 4.25
C HIS A 28 -7.40 -18.31 4.57
N ILE A 29 -8.29 -18.44 3.59
CA ILE A 29 -9.74 -18.22 3.72
C ILE A 29 -10.39 -19.60 3.67
N SER A 30 -11.17 -19.96 4.69
CA SER A 30 -11.79 -21.30 4.77
C SER A 30 -13.22 -21.28 4.27
N PHE A 31 -13.94 -20.18 4.47
CA PHE A 31 -15.33 -20.02 4.07
C PHE A 31 -15.49 -18.85 3.09
N HIS A 32 -16.48 -18.96 2.19
CA HIS A 32 -16.74 -17.93 1.17
C HIS A 32 -17.07 -16.54 1.74
N ASN A 33 -17.51 -16.48 2.98
CA ASN A 33 -17.85 -15.24 3.67
C ASN A 33 -16.79 -14.81 4.70
N ASP A 34 -15.65 -15.50 4.78
CA ASP A 34 -14.54 -15.04 5.59
C ASP A 34 -13.95 -13.75 5.00
N VAL A 35 -13.44 -12.92 5.89
CA VAL A 35 -12.69 -11.70 5.54
C VAL A 35 -11.43 -11.67 6.39
N ILE A 36 -10.27 -11.59 5.75
CA ILE A 36 -8.99 -11.37 6.42
C ILE A 36 -8.85 -9.89 6.73
N TYR A 37 -8.35 -9.57 7.93
CA TYR A 37 -8.07 -8.21 8.38
C TYR A 37 -6.58 -8.09 8.71
N HIS A 38 -5.87 -7.21 8.03
CA HIS A 38 -4.44 -7.00 8.27
C HIS A 38 -4.10 -5.52 8.37
N SER A 39 -3.60 -5.08 9.53
CA SER A 39 -3.24 -3.68 9.74
C SER A 39 -1.75 -3.45 9.54
N PHE A 40 -1.43 -2.28 9.01
CA PHE A 40 -0.06 -1.78 8.96
C PHE A 40 -0.01 -0.28 9.32
N ILE A 41 1.18 0.19 9.63
CA ILE A 41 1.44 1.61 9.91
C ILE A 41 2.24 2.17 8.75
N LEU A 42 1.70 3.21 8.12
CA LEU A 42 2.42 4.04 7.18
C LEU A 42 3.20 5.09 7.97
N GLU A 43 4.53 5.02 7.97
CA GLU A 43 5.38 5.91 8.79
C GLU A 43 5.56 7.31 8.19
N GLN A 44 5.46 7.44 6.86
CA GLN A 44 5.66 8.68 6.14
C GLN A 44 4.69 8.81 4.95
N SER A 45 4.44 10.04 4.48
CA SER A 45 3.58 10.24 3.32
C SER A 45 4.13 9.53 2.09
N GLY A 46 3.25 8.88 1.31
CA GLY A 46 3.69 7.99 0.24
C GLY A 46 2.59 7.58 -0.73
N GLY A 47 3.02 6.91 -1.81
CA GLY A 47 2.17 6.03 -2.58
C GLY A 47 2.27 4.60 -2.05
N LEU A 48 1.21 3.82 -2.24
CA LEU A 48 1.13 2.40 -1.93
C LEU A 48 0.75 1.66 -3.20
N THR A 49 1.50 0.61 -3.54
CA THR A 49 1.06 -0.41 -4.50
C THR A 49 0.74 -1.67 -3.71
N ALA A 50 -0.44 -2.25 -3.92
CA ALA A 50 -0.84 -3.53 -3.33
C ALA A 50 -1.33 -4.46 -4.44
N TRP A 51 -1.00 -5.75 -4.34
CA TRP A 51 -1.42 -6.78 -5.29
C TRP A 51 -1.47 -8.15 -4.61
N THR A 52 -2.34 -9.03 -5.08
CA THR A 52 -2.35 -10.42 -4.65
C THR A 52 -1.56 -11.31 -5.60
N ASP A 53 -1.11 -12.44 -5.09
CA ASP A 53 -0.50 -13.53 -5.86
C ASP A 53 -1.14 -14.84 -5.36
N SER A 54 -2.41 -14.98 -5.68
CA SER A 54 -3.32 -15.96 -5.10
C SER A 54 -4.20 -16.65 -6.13
N TYR A 55 -4.08 -16.29 -7.42
CA TYR A 55 -4.79 -16.96 -8.51
C TYR A 55 -3.80 -17.59 -9.52
N GLY A 56 -3.67 -18.91 -9.44
CA GLY A 56 -2.96 -19.73 -10.40
C GLY A 56 -3.80 -19.95 -11.66
N LEU A 57 -3.17 -19.90 -12.83
CA LEU A 57 -3.84 -20.22 -14.10
C LEU A 57 -4.18 -21.72 -14.25
N ASP A 58 -3.63 -22.58 -13.38
CA ASP A 58 -3.92 -24.01 -13.34
C ASP A 58 -5.06 -24.28 -12.34
N PRO A 59 -6.22 -24.82 -12.76
CA PRO A 59 -7.31 -25.17 -11.84
C PRO A 59 -6.97 -26.28 -10.82
N ALA A 60 -5.82 -26.95 -10.96
CA ALA A 60 -5.27 -27.84 -9.94
C ALA A 60 -4.35 -27.14 -8.94
N ASP A 61 -4.11 -25.83 -9.11
CA ASP A 61 -3.28 -25.03 -8.22
C ASP A 61 -4.00 -24.82 -6.87
N PRO A 62 -3.37 -25.18 -5.73
CA PRO A 62 -3.91 -24.80 -4.42
C PRO A 62 -4.04 -23.28 -4.22
N ALA A 63 -3.33 -22.48 -5.01
CA ALA A 63 -3.47 -21.03 -5.11
C ALA A 63 -4.46 -20.63 -6.23
N ASN A 64 -5.54 -21.37 -6.49
CA ASN A 64 -6.61 -20.96 -7.41
C ASN A 64 -7.71 -20.19 -6.66
N PHE A 65 -7.35 -19.10 -5.99
CA PHE A 65 -8.26 -18.25 -5.23
C PHE A 65 -8.47 -16.92 -5.94
N ASP A 66 -9.70 -16.46 -6.06
CA ASP A 66 -10.09 -15.18 -6.66
C ASP A 66 -10.30 -14.13 -5.53
N PRO A 67 -9.28 -13.30 -5.21
CA PRO A 67 -9.34 -12.35 -4.11
C PRO A 67 -9.93 -11.00 -4.50
N ILE A 68 -10.65 -10.38 -3.57
CA ILE A 68 -10.90 -8.93 -3.54
C ILE A 68 -10.04 -8.31 -2.45
N VAL A 69 -9.31 -7.23 -2.75
CA VAL A 69 -8.53 -6.48 -1.75
C VAL A 69 -9.06 -5.06 -1.60
N SER A 70 -9.24 -4.63 -0.36
CA SER A 70 -9.61 -3.26 -0.02
C SER A 70 -8.66 -2.65 1.02
N LEU A 71 -8.40 -1.35 0.88
CA LEU A 71 -7.63 -0.54 1.82
C LEU A 71 -8.56 0.42 2.54
N TRP A 72 -8.42 0.49 3.86
CA TRP A 72 -9.22 1.32 4.74
C TRP A 72 -8.34 2.24 5.58
N ARG A 73 -8.90 3.39 5.93
CA ARG A 73 -8.34 4.28 6.93
C ARG A 73 -9.47 4.82 7.80
N GLU A 74 -9.32 4.65 9.12
CA GLU A 74 -10.32 5.14 10.10
C GLU A 74 -11.74 4.64 9.78
N GLY A 75 -11.82 3.43 9.21
CA GLY A 75 -13.09 2.82 8.79
C GLY A 75 -13.67 3.35 7.48
N VAL A 76 -12.98 4.23 6.75
CA VAL A 76 -13.38 4.74 5.43
C VAL A 76 -12.57 4.06 4.33
N LEU A 77 -13.24 3.69 3.24
CA LEU A 77 -12.61 3.04 2.09
C LEU A 77 -11.67 4.02 1.37
N VAL A 78 -10.43 3.60 1.15
CA VAL A 78 -9.39 4.36 0.44
C VAL A 78 -9.21 3.84 -0.98
N ALA A 79 -9.14 2.52 -1.15
CA ALA A 79 -9.00 1.86 -2.44
C ALA A 79 -9.59 0.45 -2.35
N SER A 80 -10.02 -0.10 -3.48
CA SER A 80 -10.51 -1.47 -3.59
C SER A 80 -10.35 -1.96 -5.02
N ASN A 81 -10.11 -3.25 -5.20
CA ASN A 81 -10.10 -3.91 -6.50
C ASN A 81 -10.33 -5.43 -6.33
N ASP A 82 -10.99 -6.01 -7.33
CA ASP A 82 -11.24 -7.44 -7.53
C ASP A 82 -10.29 -8.03 -8.58
N ASP A 83 -10.21 -7.46 -9.78
CA ASP A 83 -9.36 -7.99 -10.84
C ASP A 83 -8.45 -6.90 -11.42
N ASN A 84 -7.13 -7.04 -11.24
CA ASN A 84 -6.16 -6.15 -11.88
C ASN A 84 -4.75 -6.73 -11.92
N ASP A 85 -4.52 -7.62 -12.89
CA ASP A 85 -3.21 -8.24 -13.17
C ASP A 85 -2.14 -7.27 -13.72
N SER A 86 -2.54 -6.03 -14.04
CA SER A 86 -1.65 -5.02 -14.61
C SER A 86 -0.75 -4.31 -13.59
N ILE A 87 -1.00 -4.51 -12.29
CA ILE A 87 -0.29 -3.82 -11.20
C ILE A 87 1.13 -4.37 -11.03
N ARG A 88 1.27 -5.69 -11.17
CA ARG A 88 2.53 -6.44 -11.22
C ARG A 88 2.45 -7.56 -12.26
N PRO A 89 2.61 -7.21 -13.55
CA PRO A 89 2.57 -8.20 -14.62
C PRO A 89 3.62 -9.29 -14.42
N GLY A 90 3.19 -10.55 -14.44
CA GLY A 90 4.05 -11.72 -14.24
C GLY A 90 4.20 -12.21 -12.80
N GLU A 91 3.68 -11.45 -11.82
CA GLU A 91 3.50 -11.89 -10.43
C GLU A 91 2.02 -12.15 -10.09
N GLN A 92 1.10 -11.69 -10.94
CA GLN A 92 -0.34 -11.82 -10.76
C GLN A 92 -0.95 -12.75 -11.81
N GLY A 93 -1.93 -13.55 -11.39
CA GLY A 93 -2.91 -14.17 -12.27
C GLY A 93 -3.99 -13.19 -12.74
N ILE A 94 -4.82 -13.63 -13.69
CA ILE A 94 -5.84 -12.78 -14.32
C ILE A 94 -6.95 -12.31 -13.37
N TYR A 95 -7.19 -13.06 -12.28
CA TYR A 95 -8.16 -12.73 -11.25
C TYR A 95 -7.49 -12.33 -9.93
N ASP A 96 -6.20 -11.96 -9.98
CA ASP A 96 -5.57 -11.35 -8.83
C ASP A 96 -5.93 -9.86 -8.74
N ALA A 97 -6.34 -9.43 -7.55
CA ALA A 97 -6.61 -8.04 -7.24
C ALA A 97 -5.31 -7.21 -7.14
N GLY A 98 -5.43 -5.92 -7.49
CA GLY A 98 -4.40 -4.95 -7.18
C GLY A 98 -4.81 -3.49 -7.41
N PHE A 99 -4.13 -2.58 -6.72
CA PHE A 99 -4.30 -1.14 -6.93
C PHE A 99 -3.05 -0.33 -6.56
N ILE A 100 -3.05 0.92 -7.02
CA ILE A 100 -2.11 1.96 -6.56
C ILE A 100 -2.91 3.08 -5.89
N ALA A 101 -2.58 3.37 -4.63
CA ALA A 101 -3.10 4.51 -3.89
C ALA A 101 -2.01 5.58 -3.76
N TYR A 102 -2.35 6.84 -4.01
CA TYR A 102 -1.42 7.97 -3.96
C TYR A 102 -1.79 8.93 -2.84
N GLY A 103 -0.81 9.71 -2.38
CA GLY A 103 -1.06 10.79 -1.42
C GLY A 103 -1.51 10.29 -0.04
N LEU A 104 -1.14 9.07 0.32
CA LEU A 104 -1.39 8.55 1.65
C LEU A 104 -0.56 9.34 2.65
N THR A 105 -1.17 9.70 3.77
CA THR A 105 -0.46 10.34 4.89
C THR A 105 -0.10 9.31 5.94
N PRO A 106 0.88 9.59 6.83
CA PRO A 106 1.22 8.70 7.93
C PRO A 106 0.00 8.34 8.77
N GLY A 107 -0.06 7.10 9.23
CA GLY A 107 -1.17 6.60 10.04
C GLY A 107 -1.37 5.09 9.92
N SER A 108 -2.40 4.60 10.63
CA SER A 108 -2.79 3.20 10.54
C SER A 108 -3.75 2.99 9.38
N TYR A 109 -3.45 1.97 8.60
CA TYR A 109 -4.29 1.48 7.52
C TYR A 109 -4.63 0.01 7.79
N LEU A 110 -5.71 -0.42 7.18
CA LEU A 110 -6.20 -1.79 7.27
C LEU A 110 -6.44 -2.30 5.85
N PHE A 111 -5.83 -3.43 5.52
CA PHE A 111 -6.26 -4.23 4.39
C PHE A 111 -7.38 -5.17 4.83
N THR A 112 -8.34 -5.36 3.95
CA THR A 112 -9.25 -6.50 4.00
C THR A 112 -9.14 -7.31 2.72
N ILE A 113 -9.20 -8.64 2.86
CA ILE A 113 -9.15 -9.57 1.74
C ILE A 113 -10.33 -10.53 1.89
N SER A 114 -11.08 -10.73 0.82
CA SER A 114 -12.24 -11.62 0.77
C SER A 114 -12.28 -12.39 -0.55
N ALA A 115 -13.06 -13.46 -0.62
CA ALA A 115 -13.30 -14.19 -1.87
C ALA A 115 -14.23 -13.40 -2.79
N TYR A 116 -14.04 -13.44 -4.11
CA TYR A 116 -15.03 -12.94 -5.05
C TYR A 116 -16.35 -13.72 -4.94
N ASP A 117 -17.53 -13.12 -4.76
CA ASP A 117 -17.90 -11.70 -4.90
C ASP A 117 -18.23 -11.03 -3.55
N ASN A 118 -17.55 -11.41 -2.46
CA ASN A 118 -17.77 -10.86 -1.12
C ASN A 118 -17.23 -9.43 -0.98
N PHE A 119 -17.79 -8.49 -1.76
CA PHE A 119 -17.44 -7.07 -1.79
C PHE A 119 -17.84 -6.37 -0.49
N ALA A 120 -17.08 -5.34 -0.13
CA ALA A 120 -17.47 -4.43 0.93
C ALA A 120 -18.75 -3.65 0.56
N LEU A 121 -19.65 -3.47 1.52
CA LEU A 121 -20.90 -2.76 1.32
C LEU A 121 -20.69 -1.25 1.49
N GLY A 122 -20.57 -0.53 0.38
CA GLY A 122 -20.41 0.93 0.40
C GLY A 122 -19.00 1.39 0.80
N THR A 123 -18.90 2.55 1.47
CA THR A 123 -17.61 3.24 1.68
C THR A 123 -17.13 3.22 3.13
N THR A 124 -17.77 2.45 4.01
CA THR A 124 -17.41 2.37 5.43
C THR A 124 -17.27 0.93 5.87
N LEU A 125 -16.22 0.61 6.62
CA LEU A 125 -15.93 -0.74 7.10
C LEU A 125 -17.09 -1.32 7.92
N GLY A 126 -17.76 -0.48 8.71
CA GLY A 126 -18.89 -0.89 9.55
C GLY A 126 -20.17 -1.24 8.80
N ALA A 127 -20.23 -1.02 7.48
CA ALA A 127 -21.34 -1.48 6.66
C ALA A 127 -21.23 -2.96 6.29
N GLY A 128 -20.08 -3.59 6.55
CA GLY A 128 -19.86 -5.03 6.35
C GLY A 128 -19.56 -5.40 4.91
N PHE A 129 -19.72 -6.69 4.61
CA PHE A 129 -19.48 -7.31 3.31
C PHE A 129 -20.72 -8.03 2.81
N LEU A 130 -20.79 -8.25 1.49
CA LEU A 130 -21.96 -8.79 0.81
C LEU A 130 -22.46 -10.10 1.42
N ARG A 131 -21.54 -10.96 1.89
CA ARG A 131 -21.80 -12.30 2.40
C ARG A 131 -21.89 -12.40 3.93
N ASP A 132 -21.78 -11.31 4.68
CA ASP A 132 -21.74 -11.33 6.16
C ASP A 132 -22.97 -12.01 6.81
N GLY A 133 -24.12 -11.96 6.13
CA GLY A 133 -25.36 -12.58 6.61
C GLY A 133 -25.59 -14.03 6.20
N GLU A 134 -24.68 -14.62 5.42
CA GLU A 134 -24.83 -15.95 4.86
C GLU A 134 -24.34 -17.04 5.84
N THR A 135 -24.88 -18.26 5.69
CA THR A 135 -24.34 -19.42 6.42
C THR A 135 -22.99 -19.78 5.82
N PRO A 136 -21.89 -19.89 6.60
CA PRO A 136 -20.58 -20.22 6.06
C PRO A 136 -20.58 -21.52 5.26
N ILE A 137 -19.99 -21.46 4.07
CA ILE A 137 -19.77 -22.62 3.18
C ILE A 137 -18.27 -22.73 2.96
N VAL A 138 -17.70 -23.90 3.24
CA VAL A 138 -16.27 -24.16 3.02
C VAL A 138 -15.95 -23.99 1.54
N LEU A 139 -14.84 -23.32 1.20
CA LEU A 139 -14.48 -23.01 -0.19
C LEU A 139 -14.46 -24.25 -1.08
N ALA A 140 -13.94 -25.37 -0.60
CA ALA A 140 -13.93 -26.66 -1.31
C ALA A 140 -15.32 -27.25 -1.66
N ASN A 141 -16.41 -26.65 -1.19
CA ASN A 141 -17.79 -27.03 -1.52
C ASN A 141 -18.61 -25.85 -2.09
N TRP A 142 -17.96 -24.72 -2.30
CA TRP A 142 -18.60 -23.50 -2.77
C TRP A 142 -18.32 -23.28 -4.25
N CYS A 143 -19.29 -22.70 -4.93
CA CYS A 143 -19.13 -22.20 -6.28
C CYS A 143 -19.41 -20.71 -6.27
N GLU A 144 -18.46 -19.95 -6.78
CA GLU A 144 -18.57 -18.52 -7.01
C GLU A 144 -19.69 -18.23 -8.02
N PRO A 145 -20.33 -17.04 -7.96
CA PRO A 145 -21.33 -16.66 -8.95
C PRO A 145 -20.82 -16.66 -10.41
N ALA A 146 -19.51 -16.50 -10.61
CA ALA A 146 -18.85 -16.58 -11.91
C ALA A 146 -18.72 -18.03 -12.44
N GLY A 147 -19.06 -19.04 -11.64
CA GLY A 147 -19.05 -20.45 -12.03
C GLY A 147 -17.74 -21.19 -11.72
N VAL A 148 -16.79 -20.55 -11.05
CA VAL A 148 -15.61 -21.22 -10.48
C VAL A 148 -16.06 -22.00 -9.25
N CYS A 149 -15.73 -23.29 -9.20
CA CYS A 149 -16.11 -24.16 -8.09
C CYS A 149 -14.87 -24.71 -7.39
N ASN A 150 -14.98 -24.87 -6.07
CA ASN A 150 -13.92 -25.36 -5.21
C ASN A 150 -12.64 -24.50 -5.33
N PRO A 151 -12.73 -23.16 -5.18
CA PRO A 151 -11.54 -22.31 -5.21
C PRO A 151 -10.52 -22.74 -4.15
N GLY A 152 -9.26 -22.40 -4.40
CA GLY A 152 -8.18 -22.56 -3.44
C GLY A 152 -8.44 -21.78 -2.16
N GLU A 153 -7.69 -22.06 -1.11
CA GLU A 153 -7.83 -21.36 0.18
C GLU A 153 -6.69 -20.35 0.43
N PHE A 154 -5.58 -20.51 -0.28
CA PHE A 154 -4.37 -19.72 -0.06
C PHE A 154 -4.51 -18.30 -0.61
N VAL A 155 -4.08 -17.33 0.18
CA VAL A 155 -4.02 -15.92 -0.22
C VAL A 155 -2.66 -15.36 0.13
N ARG A 156 -2.02 -14.71 -0.85
CA ARG A 156 -0.89 -13.81 -0.63
C ARG A 156 -1.27 -12.40 -1.01
N LEU A 157 -1.10 -11.46 -0.08
CA LEU A 157 -1.13 -10.03 -0.33
C LEU A 157 0.29 -9.48 -0.25
N ASN A 158 0.72 -8.78 -1.29
CA ASN A 158 1.97 -8.04 -1.34
C ASN A 158 1.67 -6.54 -1.33
N TRP A 159 2.53 -5.75 -0.70
CA TRP A 159 2.47 -4.30 -0.87
C TRP A 159 3.84 -3.65 -0.82
N ALA A 160 3.94 -2.50 -1.47
CA ALA A 160 5.11 -1.65 -1.48
C ALA A 160 4.71 -0.20 -1.23
N VAL A 161 5.39 0.45 -0.29
CA VAL A 161 5.26 1.87 -0.01
C VAL A 161 6.40 2.61 -0.68
N THR A 162 6.05 3.61 -1.48
CA THR A 162 7.00 4.55 -2.08
C THR A 162 6.83 5.90 -1.42
N PRO A 163 7.77 6.31 -0.55
CA PRO A 163 7.72 7.62 0.05
C PRO A 163 7.65 8.75 -0.96
N VAL A 164 6.87 9.77 -0.64
CA VAL A 164 7.02 11.08 -1.28
C VAL A 164 8.19 11.78 -0.58
N PRO A 165 9.28 12.13 -1.29
CA PRO A 165 10.38 12.87 -0.68
C PRO A 165 9.83 14.13 -0.02
N GLU A 166 10.16 14.34 1.25
CA GLU A 166 9.78 15.60 1.90
C GLU A 166 10.34 16.74 1.06
N PRO A 167 9.54 17.79 0.79
CA PRO A 167 10.03 18.90 0.00
C PRO A 167 11.26 19.44 0.70
N THR A 168 12.27 19.79 -0.09
CA THR A 168 13.54 20.40 0.33
C THR A 168 13.35 21.70 1.13
N THR A 169 12.13 22.06 1.53
CA THR A 169 11.73 23.17 2.39
C THR A 169 12.66 23.37 3.56
N TRP A 170 13.10 22.33 4.28
CA TRP A 170 14.07 22.50 5.37
C TRP A 170 15.46 22.88 4.86
N ALA A 171 15.92 22.26 3.77
CA ALA A 171 17.18 22.61 3.13
C ALA A 171 17.13 24.02 2.52
N MET A 172 16.00 24.42 1.95
CA MET A 172 15.75 25.75 1.38
C MET A 172 15.60 26.81 2.48
N LEU A 173 14.96 26.48 3.59
CA LEU A 173 14.88 27.33 4.78
C LEU A 173 16.28 27.52 5.38
N ALA A 174 17.04 26.45 5.56
CA ALA A 174 18.41 26.50 6.06
C ALA A 174 19.32 27.29 5.11
N ALA A 175 19.24 27.05 3.80
CA ALA A 175 19.97 27.80 2.79
C ALA A 175 19.58 29.29 2.79
N GLY A 176 18.28 29.59 2.88
CA GLY A 176 17.77 30.96 2.99
C GLY A 176 18.28 31.69 4.23
N LEU A 177 18.26 31.03 5.38
CA LEU A 177 18.80 31.57 6.65
C LEU A 177 20.32 31.79 6.57
N ALA A 178 21.06 30.85 5.97
CA ALA A 178 22.51 30.98 5.78
C ALA A 178 22.85 32.17 4.87
N LEU A 179 22.13 32.36 3.76
CA LEU A 179 22.30 33.49 2.84
C LEU A 179 21.95 34.82 3.53
N ALA A 180 20.85 34.87 4.29
CA ALA A 180 20.46 36.06 5.04
C ALA A 180 21.49 36.45 6.11
N GLY A 181 22.02 35.46 6.85
CA GLY A 181 23.08 35.67 7.84
C GLY A 181 24.38 36.20 7.21
N ALA A 182 24.80 35.65 6.06
CA ALA A 182 25.96 36.13 5.31
C ALA A 182 25.78 37.58 4.82
N ALA A 183 24.59 37.92 4.31
CA ALA A 183 24.27 39.27 3.86
C ALA A 183 24.26 40.29 5.01
N ALA A 184 23.70 39.93 6.16
CA ALA A 184 23.68 40.79 7.34
C ALA A 184 25.09 41.06 7.90
N ARG A 185 25.97 40.06 7.88
CA ARG A 185 27.37 40.21 8.34
C ARG A 185 28.18 41.13 7.43
N ARG A 186 27.94 41.11 6.11
CA ARG A 186 28.60 42.03 5.14
C ARG A 186 28.17 43.50 5.29
N ARG A 187 27.04 43.79 5.93
CA ARG A 187 26.57 45.18 6.15
C ARG A 187 27.13 45.81 7.43
N ARG A 188 27.77 45.03 8.31
CA ARG A 188 28.29 45.48 9.61
C ARG A 188 29.81 45.63 9.66
N GLY A 189 30.53 45.20 8.62
CA GLY A 189 31.97 45.42 8.45
C GLY A 189 32.23 46.23 7.20
#